data_AF-A0A3D5YVJ4-F1
#
_entry.id   AF-A0A3D5YVJ4-F1
#
_cell.length_a   1.000
_cell.length_b   1.000
_cell.length_c   1.000
_cell.angle_alpha   90.00
_cell.angle_beta   90.00
_cell.angle_gamma   90.00
#
_symmetry.space_group_name_H-M   'P 1'
#
loop_
_entity.id
_entity.type
_entity.pdbx_description
1 polymer ?
#
loop_
_entity_poly.entity_id
_entity_poly.type
_entity_poly.pdbx_seq_one_letter_code
_entity_poly.pdbx_strand_id
1 'polypeptide(L)'
;MEVKNNTTKGGFSKAWDLVPGGKQFDVRVEIMEKCDWSSRQTFYNKLSGRYPVTNPELMVLKNILEPYNIDPETGEYIKQLV
;
A
#
# COMPACT_ATOMS: atom_id res chain seq x y z
N MET A 1 24.57 4.57 -13.28
CA MET A 1 23.37 3.70 -13.17
C MET A 1 22.38 4.41 -12.27
N GLU A 2 21.37 5.06 -12.84
CA GLU A 2 20.31 5.68 -12.05
C GLU A 2 19.43 4.58 -11.47
N VAL A 3 19.55 4.36 -10.16
CA VAL A 3 18.56 3.57 -9.43
C VAL A 3 17.29 4.43 -9.40
N LYS A 4 16.38 4.17 -10.33
CA LYS A 4 15.05 4.79 -10.37
C LYS A 4 14.24 4.28 -9.18
N ASN A 5 14.50 4.79 -7.99
CA ASN A 5 13.65 4.64 -6.81
C ASN A 5 12.41 5.55 -6.97
N ASN A 6 11.59 5.26 -7.99
CA ASN A 6 10.36 5.99 -8.28
C ASN A 6 9.12 5.16 -7.91
N THR A 7 9.27 4.22 -6.99
CA THR A 7 8.18 3.46 -6.42
C THR A 7 7.31 4.40 -5.59
N THR A 8 6.00 4.40 -5.86
CA THR A 8 4.89 4.82 -4.95
C THR A 8 4.15 6.14 -5.19
N LYS A 9 4.26 6.86 -6.32
CA LYS A 9 3.34 8.01 -6.55
C LYS A 9 1.92 7.62 -6.96
N GLY A 10 1.61 6.33 -7.16
CA GLY A 10 0.27 5.91 -7.58
C GLY A 10 -0.09 4.44 -7.33
N GLY A 11 0.89 3.54 -7.19
CA GLY A 11 0.64 2.13 -6.90
C GLY A 11 -0.16 1.91 -5.62
N PHE A 12 0.24 2.57 -4.53
CA PHE A 12 -0.43 2.38 -3.24
C PHE A 12 -1.87 2.92 -3.24
N SER A 13 -2.11 4.09 -3.87
CA SER A 13 -3.47 4.62 -4.04
C SER A 13 -4.36 3.66 -4.82
N LYS A 14 -3.88 3.17 -5.96
CA LYS A 14 -4.63 2.23 -6.79
C LYS A 14 -4.88 0.89 -6.07
N ALA A 15 -3.87 0.37 -5.39
CA ALA A 15 -3.98 -0.84 -4.58
C ALA A 15 -5.05 -0.69 -3.48
N TRP A 16 -5.12 0.49 -2.86
CA TRP A 16 -6.13 0.78 -1.85
C TRP A 16 -7.56 0.75 -2.41
N ASP A 17 -7.76 1.27 -3.62
CA ASP A 17 -9.06 1.26 -4.29
C ASP A 17 -9.53 -0.17 -4.64
N LEU A 18 -8.61 -1.13 -4.74
CA LEU A 18 -8.90 -2.56 -4.94
C LEU A 18 -9.25 -3.28 -3.63
N VAL A 19 -8.94 -2.72 -2.46
CA VAL A 19 -9.29 -3.33 -1.17
C VAL A 19 -10.81 -3.29 -0.99
N PRO A 20 -11.47 -4.42 -0.65
CA PRO A 20 -12.91 -4.45 -0.42
C PRO A 20 -13.34 -3.40 0.63
N GLY A 21 -14.36 -2.59 0.31
CA GLY A 21 -14.78 -1.47 1.17
C GLY A 21 -15.08 -1.87 2.62
N GLY A 22 -15.68 -3.04 2.84
CA GLY A 22 -15.94 -3.59 4.18
C GLY A 22 -14.70 -4.04 4.95
N LYS A 23 -13.52 -4.08 4.32
CA LYS A 23 -12.22 -4.45 4.90
C LYS A 23 -11.24 -3.29 5.01
N GLN A 24 -11.53 -2.16 4.35
CA GLN A 24 -10.66 -0.98 4.39
C GLN A 24 -10.41 -0.45 5.81
N PHE A 25 -11.36 -0.53 6.73
CA PHE A 25 -11.08 -0.10 8.11
C PHE A 25 -10.01 -0.98 8.77
N ASP A 26 -10.19 -2.29 8.73
CA ASP A 26 -9.30 -3.27 9.36
C ASP A 26 -7.90 -3.22 8.73
N VAL A 27 -7.84 -3.23 7.40
CA VAL A 27 -6.58 -3.17 6.64
C VAL A 27 -5.83 -1.87 6.93
N ARG A 28 -6.53 -0.72 7.05
CA ARG A 28 -5.88 0.54 7.42
C ARG A 28 -5.26 0.46 8.81
N VAL A 29 -5.99 -0.08 9.78
CA VAL A 29 -5.49 -0.22 11.17
C VAL A 29 -4.25 -1.12 11.17
N GLU A 30 -4.32 -2.26 10.50
CA GLU A 30 -3.20 -3.20 10.41
C GLU A 30 -1.97 -2.57 9.75
N ILE A 31 -2.15 -1.86 8.62
CA ILE A 31 -1.06 -1.13 7.97
C ILE A 31 -0.44 -0.12 8.92
N MET A 32 -1.27 0.66 9.61
CA MET A 32 -0.76 1.68 10.53
C MET A 32 0.02 1.09 11.70
N GLU A 33 -0.45 -0.02 12.27
CA GLU A 33 0.25 -0.71 13.36
C GLU A 33 1.56 -1.34 12.89
N LYS A 34 1.56 -2.03 11.74
CA LYS A 34 2.73 -2.76 11.24
C LYS A 34 3.79 -1.84 10.64
N CYS A 35 3.40 -0.70 10.09
CA CYS A 35 4.32 0.32 9.56
C CYS A 35 4.71 1.39 10.60
N ASP A 36 4.24 1.28 11.85
CA ASP A 36 4.43 2.28 12.91
C ASP A 36 4.00 3.71 12.49
N TRP A 37 2.87 3.78 11.78
CA TRP A 37 2.28 5.06 11.38
C TRP A 37 1.40 5.60 12.50
N SER A 38 1.99 6.50 13.28
CA SER A 38 1.37 7.13 14.47
C SER A 38 0.07 7.89 14.24
N SER A 39 -0.33 8.15 12.99
CA SER A 39 -1.55 8.90 12.71
C SER A 39 -2.24 8.51 11.40
N ARG A 40 -3.57 8.70 11.36
CA ARG A 40 -4.35 8.59 10.11
C ARG A 40 -3.84 9.55 9.03
N GLN A 41 -3.33 10.72 9.44
CA GLN A 41 -2.77 11.69 8.51
C GLN A 41 -1.54 11.11 7.79
N THR A 42 -0.70 10.34 8.49
CA THR A 42 0.46 9.65 7.90
C THR A 42 0.00 8.68 6.82
N PHE A 43 -1.03 7.86 7.10
CA PHE A 43 -1.61 6.95 6.13
C PHE A 43 -2.06 7.69 4.86
N TYR A 44 -2.86 8.75 4.98
CA TYR A 44 -3.36 9.48 3.81
C TYR A 44 -2.25 10.26 3.07
N ASN A 45 -1.21 10.72 3.77
CA ASN A 45 -0.04 11.33 3.14
C ASN A 45 0.76 10.29 2.32
N LYS A 46 0.89 9.06 2.83
CA LYS A 46 1.52 7.94 2.11
C LYS A 46 0.66 7.50 0.93
N LEU A 47 -0.65 7.37 1.14
CA LEU A 47 -1.63 6.98 0.13
C LEU A 47 -1.67 7.94 -1.06
N SER A 48 -1.69 9.25 -0.79
CA SER A 48 -1.67 10.30 -1.81
C SER A 48 -0.29 10.52 -2.47
N GLY A 49 0.75 9.80 -2.03
CA GLY A 49 2.12 9.98 -2.49
C GLY A 49 2.76 11.31 -2.05
N ARG A 50 2.15 12.03 -1.09
CA ARG A 50 2.77 13.20 -0.45
C ARG A 50 4.02 12.82 0.33
N TYR A 51 3.99 11.67 1.00
CA TYR A 51 5.16 11.03 1.59
C TYR A 51 5.44 9.72 0.86
N PRO A 52 6.69 9.43 0.50
CA PRO A 52 7.03 8.18 -0.17
C PRO A 52 6.85 7.00 0.79
N VAL A 53 6.36 5.88 0.29
CA VAL A 53 6.43 4.60 1.01
C VAL A 53 7.85 4.07 0.87
N THR A 54 8.49 3.80 1.99
CA THR A 54 9.86 3.26 2.07
C THR A 54 9.88 1.77 1.73
N ASN A 55 11.05 1.22 1.40
CA ASN A 55 11.17 -0.20 1.10
C ASN A 55 10.70 -1.13 2.25
N PRO A 56 11.02 -0.87 3.53
CA PRO A 56 10.47 -1.66 4.63
C PRO A 56 8.94 -1.58 4.73
N GLU A 57 8.35 -0.39 4.60
CA GLU A 57 6.90 -0.21 4.60
C GLU A 57 6.25 -0.94 3.41
N LEU A 58 6.88 -0.92 2.23
CA LEU A 58 6.37 -1.61 1.06
C LEU A 58 6.32 -3.14 1.26
N MET A 59 7.32 -3.72 1.95
CA MET A 59 7.28 -5.15 2.30
C MET A 59 6.11 -5.46 3.24
N VAL A 60 5.84 -4.59 4.21
CA VAL A 60 4.69 -4.72 5.11
C VAL A 60 3.38 -4.65 4.31
N LEU A 61 3.24 -3.66 3.42
CA LEU A 61 2.06 -3.52 2.57
C LEU A 61 1.84 -4.76 1.69
N LYS A 62 2.90 -5.34 1.11
CA LYS A 62 2.81 -6.55 0.30
C LYS A 62 2.22 -7.72 1.11
N ASN A 63 2.71 -7.92 2.33
CA ASN A 63 2.21 -8.99 3.20
C ASN A 63 0.74 -8.80 3.61
N ILE A 64 0.32 -7.55 3.87
CA ILE A 64 -1.06 -7.25 4.29
C ILE A 64 -2.03 -7.35 3.11
N LEU A 65 -1.59 -7.00 1.89
CA LEU A 65 -2.43 -6.97 0.69
C LEU A 65 -2.40 -8.28 -0.12
N GLU A 66 -1.44 -9.17 0.16
CA GLU A 66 -1.33 -10.51 -0.46
C GLU A 66 -2.61 -11.35 -0.34
N PRO A 67 -3.32 -11.42 0.82
CA PRO A 67 -4.57 -12.17 0.94
C PRO A 67 -5.68 -11.66 -0.01
N TYR A 68 -5.58 -10.41 -0.46
CA TYR A 68 -6.49 -9.79 -1.41
C TYR A 68 -6.00 -9.90 -2.86
N ASN A 69 -4.87 -10.57 -3.09
CA ASN A 69 -4.14 -10.63 -4.36
C ASN A 69 -3.80 -9.24 -4.91
N ILE A 70 -3.48 -8.24 -4.09
CA ILE A 70 -3.19 -6.87 -4.55
C ILE A 70 -1.70 -6.55 -4.38
N ASP A 71 -1.08 -5.99 -5.42
CA ASP A 71 0.29 -5.48 -5.37
C ASP A 71 0.28 -3.96 -5.05
N PRO A 72 0.77 -3.53 -3.87
CA PRO A 72 0.87 -2.11 -3.50
C PRO A 72 1.84 -1.29 -4.36
N GLU A 73 2.75 -1.95 -5.08
CA GLU A 73 3.77 -1.28 -5.87
C GLU A 73 3.21 -0.81 -7.22
N THR A 74 2.44 -1.68 -7.89
CA THR A 74 1.84 -1.45 -9.20
C THR A 74 0.42 -0.93 -9.11
N GLY A 75 -0.31 -1.29 -8.05
CA GLY A 75 -1.73 -1.00 -7.91
C GLY A 75 -2.63 -1.96 -8.70
N GLU A 76 -2.16 -3.19 -8.93
CA GLU A 76 -2.83 -4.20 -9.74
C GLU A 76 -3.03 -5.50 -8.94
N TYR A 77 -3.84 -6.42 -9.47
CA TYR A 77 -3.96 -7.76 -8.88
C TYR A 77 -2.74 -8.63 -9.24
N ILE A 78 -2.13 -9.29 -8.25
CA ILE A 78 -0.95 -10.18 -8.39
C ILE A 78 -1.26 -11.38 -9.31
N LYS A 79 -2.48 -11.92 -9.22
CA LYS A 79 -2.98 -12.95 -10.12
C LYS A 79 -4.22 -12.42 -10.82
N GLN A 80 -4.16 -12.30 -12.14
CA GLN A 80 -5.37 -12.22 -12.94
C GLN A 80 -6.13 -13.55 -12.73
N LEU A 81 -7.38 -13.46 -12.27
CA LEU A 81 -8.28 -14.61 -12.28
C LEU A 81 -8.47 -15.01 -13.74
N VAL A 82 -7.83 -16.11 -14.15
CA VAL A 82 -8.06 -16.80 -15.43
C VAL A 82 -9.33 -17.63 -15.32
#